data_AF-A0A067QE47-F1
#
_entry.id   AF-A0A067QE47-F1
#
_cell.length_a   1.000
_cell.length_b   1.000
_cell.length_c   1.000
_cell.angle_alpha   90.00
_cell.angle_beta   90.00
_cell.angle_gamma   90.00
#
_symmetry.space_group_name_H-M   'P 1'
#
loop_
_entity.id
_entity.type
_entity.pdbx_description
1 polymer ?
#
loop_
_entity_poly.entity_id
_entity_poly.type
_entity_poly.pdbx_seq_one_letter_code
_entity_poly.pdbx_strand_id
1 'polypeptide(L)' 'LEFDGDDFVAQCYAFLLAGFETSATTLAFALYELSLQPDIQHTLREEITQTLKEHDQQVTYEGI' A
#
# COMPACT_ATOMS: atom_id res chain seq x y z
N LEU A 1 -27.41 11.40 -21.33
CA LEU A 1 -26.86 10.86 -20.07
C LEU A 1 -25.87 11.91 -19.60
N GLU A 2 -26.31 12.73 -18.66
CA GLU A 2 -25.47 13.75 -18.03
C GLU A 2 -24.94 13.12 -16.76
N PHE A 3 -23.61 13.11 -16.58
CA PHE A 3 -22.96 12.59 -15.39
C PHE A 3 -22.84 13.77 -14.42
N ASP A 4 -23.64 13.76 -13.36
CA ASP A 4 -23.75 14.89 -12.44
C ASP A 4 -22.92 14.69 -11.15
N GLY A 5 -23.09 15.59 -10.20
CA GLY A 5 -22.33 15.57 -8.95
C GLY A 5 -22.57 14.32 -8.10
N ASP A 6 -23.79 13.78 -8.10
CA ASP A 6 -24.12 12.60 -7.30
C ASP A 6 -23.50 11.34 -7.93
N ASP A 7 -23.53 11.24 -9.26
CA ASP A 7 -22.84 10.18 -10.00
C ASP A 7 -21.32 10.20 -9.73
N PHE A 8 -20.69 11.39 -9.71
CA PHE A 8 -19.27 11.55 -9.42
C PHE A 8 -18.92 11.06 -8.01
N VAL A 9 -19.70 11.49 -7.00
CA VAL A 9 -19.49 11.07 -5.61
C VAL A 9 -19.66 9.56 -5.45
N ALA A 10 -20.69 8.98 -6.07
CA ALA A 10 -20.93 7.55 -6.03
C ALA A 10 -19.75 6.75 -6.63
N GLN A 11 -19.21 7.18 -7.76
CA GLN A 11 -18.04 6.52 -8.38
C GLN A 11 -16.78 6.67 -7.52
N CYS A 12 -16.51 7.85 -6.96
CA CYS A 12 -15.38 8.03 -6.03
C CYS A 12 -15.47 7.08 -4.83
N TYR A 13 -16.67 6.90 -4.27
CA TYR A 13 -16.89 5.99 -3.17
C TYR A 13 -16.70 4.52 -3.58
N ALA A 14 -17.17 4.14 -4.77
CA ALA A 14 -16.96 2.80 -5.32
C ALA A 14 -15.46 2.48 -5.52
N PHE A 15 -14.68 3.40 -6.07
CA PHE A 15 -13.22 3.24 -6.22
C PHE A 15 -12.52 3.12 -4.86
N LEU A 16 -12.92 3.93 -3.88
CA LEU A 16 -12.37 3.85 -2.53
C LEU A 16 -12.65 2.48 -1.91
N LEU A 17 -13.90 2.01 -1.92
CA LEU A 17 -14.26 0.72 -1.32
C LEU A 17 -13.53 -0.45 -1.98
N ALA A 18 -13.52 -0.50 -3.32
CA ALA A 18 -12.90 -1.57 -4.07
C ALA A 18 -11.39 -1.68 -3.79
N GLY A 19 -10.70 -0.53 -3.69
CA GLY A 19 -9.28 -0.48 -3.37
C GLY A 19 -8.99 -0.71 -1.88
N PHE A 20 -9.85 -0.22 -0.99
CA PHE A 20 -9.63 -0.26 0.45
C PHE A 20 -9.80 -1.66 1.04
N GLU A 21 -10.96 -2.31 0.85
CA GLU A 21 -11.27 -3.55 1.56
C GLU A 21 -10.30 -4.68 1.18
N THR A 22 -9.99 -4.79 -0.12
CA THR A 22 -9.07 -5.78 -0.65
C THR A 22 -7.64 -5.53 -0.13
N SER A 23 -7.12 -4.32 -0.30
CA SER A 23 -5.74 -3.98 0.07
C SER A 23 -5.53 -4.00 1.58
N ALA A 24 -6.50 -3.53 2.38
CA ALA A 24 -6.42 -3.54 3.83
C ALA A 24 -6.38 -4.97 4.37
N THR A 25 -7.22 -5.85 3.83
CA THR A 25 -7.23 -7.27 4.21
C THR A 25 -5.91 -7.94 3.84
N THR A 26 -5.42 -7.73 2.62
CA THR A 26 -4.12 -8.28 2.18
C THR A 26 -2.97 -7.80 3.05
N LEU A 27 -2.91 -6.49 3.36
CA LEU A 27 -1.88 -5.94 4.25
C LEU A 27 -1.96 -6.52 5.65
N ALA A 28 -3.17 -6.71 6.19
CA ALA A 28 -3.36 -7.30 7.52
C ALA A 28 -2.79 -8.72 7.60
N PHE A 29 -3.08 -9.58 6.61
CA PHE A 29 -2.51 -10.92 6.57
C PHE A 29 -1.00 -10.91 6.31
N ALA A 30 -0.52 -10.08 5.38
CA ALA A 30 0.90 -9.98 5.06
C ALA A 30 1.75 -9.49 6.24
N LEU A 31 1.22 -8.58 7.07
CA LEU A 31 1.88 -8.12 8.30
C LEU A 31 1.71 -9.08 9.48
N TYR A 32 0.70 -9.96 9.46
CA TYR A 32 0.50 -11.00 10.46
C TYR A 32 1.44 -12.19 10.28
N GLU A 33 1.47 -12.78 9.07
CA GLU A 33 2.69 -13.41 8.54
C GLU A 33 3.81 -12.33 8.57
N LEU A 34 5.06 -12.49 8.18
CA LEU A 34 6.11 -11.49 8.50
C LEU A 34 6.35 -11.24 10.01
N SER A 35 5.37 -10.86 10.84
CA SER A 35 5.54 -10.73 12.29
C SER A 35 5.88 -12.05 12.96
N LEU A 36 5.39 -13.17 12.42
CA LEU A 36 5.72 -14.53 12.86
C LEU A 36 7.06 -15.03 12.28
N GLN A 37 7.68 -14.28 11.37
CA GLN A 37 8.91 -14.65 10.65
C GLN A 37 9.99 -13.56 10.83
N PRO A 38 10.63 -13.47 12.02
CA PRO A 38 11.56 -12.39 12.36
C PRO A 38 12.73 -12.22 11.38
N ASP A 39 13.26 -13.32 10.86
CA ASP A 39 14.37 -13.29 9.91
C ASP A 39 13.97 -12.60 8.60
N ILE A 40 12.78 -12.92 8.07
CA ILE A 40 12.23 -12.29 6.86
C ILE A 40 11.94 -10.81 7.15
N GLN A 41 11.36 -10.50 8.31
CA GLN A 41 11.10 -9.11 8.70
C GLN A 41 12.39 -8.28 8.79
N HIS A 42 13.47 -8.88 9.29
CA HIS A 42 14.76 -8.21 9.38
C HIS A 42 15.32 -7.91 8.00
N THR A 43 15.37 -8.92 7.11
CA THR A 43 15.81 -8.75 5.72
C THR A 43 15.02 -7.66 5.01
N LEU A 44 13.68 -7.71 5.07
CA LEU A 44 12.82 -6.70 4.43
C LEU A 44 13.12 -5.28 4.95
N ARG A 45 13.36 -5.13 6.26
CA ARG A 45 13.69 -3.83 6.85
C ARG A 45 15.05 -3.32 6.38
N GLU A 46 16.03 -4.19 6.22
CA GLU A 46 17.34 -3.84 5.67
C GLU A 46 17.23 -3.39 4.22
N GLU A 47 16.46 -4.12 3.40
CA GLU A 47 16.17 -3.76 2.00
C GLU A 47 15.52 -2.37 1.92
N ILE A 48 14.44 -2.12 2.67
CA ILE A 48 13.77 -0.80 2.73
C ILE A 48 14.76 0.30 3.13
N THR A 49 15.59 0.04 4.15
CA THR A 49 16.56 1.03 4.64
C THR A 49 17.63 1.31 3.59
N GLN A 50 18.07 0.30 2.85
CA GLN A 50 19.05 0.44 1.79
C GLN A 50 18.47 1.24 0.62
N THR A 51 17.27 0.90 0.15
CA THR A 51 16.59 1.65 -0.91
C THR A 51 16.36 3.11 -0.51
N LEU A 52 15.95 3.38 0.73
CA LEU A 52 15.82 4.77 1.20
C LEU A 52 17.16 5.53 1.15
N LYS A 53 18.28 4.89 1.48
CA LYS A 53 19.60 5.54 1.38
C LYS A 53 19.98 5.87 -0.07
N GLU A 54 19.60 5.02 -1.02
CA GLU A 54 19.86 5.21 -2.45
C GLU A 54 19.01 6.33 -3.05
N HIS A 55 17.86 6.63 -2.44
CA HIS A 55 16.88 7.62 -2.91
C HIS A 55 16.78 8.84 -1.98
N ASP A 56 17.91 9.32 -1.43
CA ASP A 56 17.97 10.54 -0.58
C ASP A 56 16.99 10.55 0.60
N GLN A 57 16.76 9.39 1.20
CA GLN A 57 15.80 9.14 2.28
C GLN A 57 14.34 9.43 1.93
N GLN A 58 14.00 9.40 0.63
CA GLN A 58 12.65 9.61 0.14
C GLN A 58 12.07 8.32 -0.42
N VAL A 59 10.77 8.13 -0.18
CA VAL A 59 10.01 7.12 -0.90
C VAL A 59 9.69 7.69 -2.28
N THR A 60 10.21 7.07 -3.33
CA THR A 60 10.05 7.49 -4.72
C THR A 60 9.44 6.36 -5.54
N TYR A 61 8.87 6.66 -6.71
CA TYR A 61 8.28 5.63 -7.57
C TYR A 61 9.34 4.66 -8.09
N GLU A 62 10.55 5.15 -8.31
CA GLU A 62 11.71 4.38 -8.78
C GLU A 62 12.32 3.50 -7.68
N GLY A 63 12.02 3.79 -6.41
CA GLY A 63 12.50 3.05 -5.24
C GLY A 63 11.46 2.11 -4.63
N ILE A 64 10.36 1.84 -5.33
CA ILE A 64 9.34 0.82 -5.00
C ILE A 64 9.49 -0.33 -5.99
#